data_AF-A0A1T4UR92-F1
#
_entry.id   AF-A0A1T4UR92-F1
#
_cell.length_a   1.000
_cell.length_b   1.000
_cell.length_c   1.000
_cell.angle_alpha   90.00
_cell.angle_beta   90.00
_cell.angle_gamma   90.00
#
_symmetry.space_group_name_H-M   'P 1'
#
loop_
_entity.id
_entity.type
_entity.pdbx_description
1 polymer ?
#
loop_
_entity_poly.entity_id
_entity_poly.type
_entity_poly.pdbx_seq_one_letter_code
_entity_poly.pdbx_strand_id
1 'polypeptide(L)' 'MQKANSKQEILLRVGKAIQKKRNHWPQDYFIRKHRLGISQATLSRWESGRQSPPLHVLVQLSIINIV' A
#
# COMPACT_ATOMS: atom_id res chain seq x y z
N MET A 1 17.28 -0.21 -21.20
CA MET A 1 17.83 -0.57 -19.87
C MET A 1 16.68 -1.07 -18.99
N GLN A 2 16.50 -2.37 -18.81
CA GLN A 2 15.54 -2.93 -17.84
C GLN A 2 16.29 -3.35 -16.58
N LYS A 3 16.05 -2.65 -15.47
CA LYS A 3 16.15 -3.23 -14.12
C LYS A 3 15.02 -2.66 -13.29
N ALA A 4 13.86 -3.29 -13.43
CA ALA A 4 12.79 -3.19 -12.44
C ALA A 4 12.87 -4.47 -11.61
N ASN A 5 13.62 -4.49 -10.49
CA ASN A 5 13.67 -5.69 -9.63
C ASN A 5 14.35 -5.51 -8.25
N SER A 6 14.68 -4.29 -7.79
CA SER A 6 15.12 -4.16 -6.40
C SER A 6 13.92 -4.24 -5.46
N LYS A 7 14.11 -4.87 -4.28
CA LYS A 7 13.07 -4.91 -3.23
C LYS A 7 12.50 -3.52 -2.92
N GLN A 8 13.37 -2.50 -2.88
CA GLN A 8 12.96 -1.13 -2.59
C GLN A 8 12.07 -0.55 -3.68
N GLU A 9 12.38 -0.81 -4.94
CA GLU A 9 11.58 -0.33 -6.07
C GLU A 9 10.19 -1.00 -6.10
N ILE A 10 10.12 -2.30 -5.77
CA ILE A 10 8.85 -3.02 -5.62
C ILE A 10 8.02 -2.38 -4.50
N LEU A 11 8.62 -2.11 -3.33
CA LEU A 11 7.93 -1.48 -2.20
C LEU A 11 7.43 -0.07 -2.54
N LEU A 12 8.20 0.73 -3.29
CA LEU A 12 7.77 2.04 -3.76
C LEU A 12 6.57 1.94 -4.70
N ARG A 13 6.55 0.97 -5.63
CA ARG A 13 5.42 0.74 -6.53
C ARG A 13 4.16 0.33 -5.77
N VAL A 14 4.29 -0.58 -4.79
CA VAL A 14 3.18 -0.97 -3.91
C VAL A 14 2.65 0.24 -3.12
N GLY A 15 3.55 1.02 -2.52
CA GLY A 15 3.18 2.24 -1.79
C GLY A 15 2.42 3.25 -2.66
N LYS A 16 2.87 3.46 -3.91
CA LYS A 16 2.19 4.32 -4.88
C LYS A 16 0.83 3.80 -5.31
N ALA A 17 0.69 2.48 -5.47
CA ALA A 17 -0.60 1.87 -5.77
C ALA A 17 -1.61 2.08 -4.63
N ILE A 18 -1.15 1.97 -3.36
CA ILE A 18 -1.98 2.27 -2.19
C ILE A 18 -2.38 3.76 -2.15
N GLN A 19 -1.43 4.69 -2.39
CA GLN A 19 -1.73 6.13 -2.49
C GLN A 19 -2.80 6.41 -3.56
N LYS A 20 -2.68 5.77 -4.74
CA LYS A 20 -3.65 5.91 -5.82
C LYS A 20 -5.03 5.36 -5.41
N LYS A 21 -5.08 4.19 -4.77
CA LYS A 21 -6.32 3.59 -4.26
C LYS A 21 -7.02 4.48 -3.23
N ARG A 22 -6.24 5.17 -2.39
CA ARG A 22 -6.77 6.11 -1.39
C ARG A 22 -7.46 7.34 -2.01
N ASN A 23 -7.16 7.68 -3.26
CA ASN A 23 -7.85 8.73 -4.03
C ASN A 23 -8.09 10.03 -3.23
N HIS A 24 -7.00 10.64 -2.74
CA HIS A 24 -7.00 11.88 -1.94
C HIS A 24 -7.71 11.81 -0.58
N TRP A 25 -8.32 10.69 -0.19
CA TRP A 25 -8.89 10.58 1.16
C TRP A 25 -7.83 10.70 2.23
N PRO A 26 -8.13 11.33 3.38
CA PRO A 26 -7.25 11.28 4.54
C PRO A 26 -6.90 9.84 4.94
N GLN A 27 -5.69 9.63 5.45
CA GLN A 27 -5.21 8.28 5.80
C GLN A 27 -6.09 7.60 6.85
N ASP A 28 -6.58 8.33 7.85
CA ASP A 28 -7.49 7.79 8.87
C ASP A 28 -8.84 7.39 8.28
N TYR A 29 -9.40 8.20 7.35
CA TYR A 29 -10.63 7.84 6.67
C TYR A 29 -10.46 6.56 5.86
N PHE A 30 -9.39 6.45 5.09
CA PHE A 30 -9.09 5.26 4.28
C PHE A 30 -8.94 4.00 5.14
N ILE A 31 -8.22 4.10 6.27
CA ILE A 31 -8.06 3.01 7.24
C ILE A 31 -9.43 2.55 7.77
N ARG A 32 -10.29 3.49 8.19
CA ARG A 32 -11.63 3.16 8.70
C ARG A 32 -12.53 2.57 7.62
N LYS A 33 -12.54 3.16 6.43
CA LYS A 33 -13.35 2.72 5.28
C LYS A 33 -13.02 1.27 4.89
N HIS A 34 -11.75 0.88 4.96
CA HIS A 34 -11.29 -0.47 4.65
C HIS A 34 -11.11 -1.36 5.89
N ARG A 35 -11.44 -0.91 7.10
CA ARG A 35 -11.31 -1.71 8.35
C ARG A 35 -9.92 -2.33 8.54
N LEU A 36 -8.85 -1.56 8.28
CA LEU A 36 -7.48 -2.11 8.25
C LEU A 36 -6.86 -2.38 9.63
N GLY A 37 -7.43 -1.85 10.72
CA GLY A 37 -6.91 -2.11 12.07
C GLY A 37 -5.48 -1.60 12.35
N ILE A 38 -5.01 -0.62 11.59
CA ILE A 38 -3.65 -0.04 11.71
C ILE A 38 -3.68 1.45 12.03
N SER A 39 -2.53 1.99 12.45
CA SER A 39 -2.35 3.44 12.63
C SER A 39 -2.05 4.15 11.30
N GLN A 40 -2.24 5.48 11.26
CA GLN A 40 -1.79 6.32 10.14
C GLN A 40 -0.28 6.20 9.89
N ALA A 41 0.53 6.07 10.95
CA ALA A 41 1.98 5.91 10.83
C ALA A 41 2.34 4.60 10.08
N THR A 42 1.62 3.51 10.34
CA THR A 42 1.79 2.25 9.61
C THR A 42 1.45 2.43 8.12
N LEU A 43 0.31 3.06 7.81
CA LEU A 43 -0.07 3.34 6.42
C LEU A 43 0.95 4.26 5.72
N SER A 44 1.47 5.27 6.39
CA SER A 44 2.52 6.15 5.85
C SER A 44 3.82 5.40 5.51
N ARG A 45 4.23 4.44 6.34
CA ARG A 45 5.39 3.57 6.04
C ARG A 45 5.16 2.67 4.84
N TRP A 46 3.92 2.19 4.67
CA TRP A 46 3.53 1.43 3.47
C TRP A 46 3.57 2.30 2.21
N GLU A 47 2.95 3.47 2.27
CA GLU A 47 2.86 4.40 1.14
C GLU A 47 4.23 4.95 0.70
N SER A 48 5.19 5.06 1.63
CA SER A 48 6.57 5.48 1.36
C SER A 48 7.51 4.33 0.99
N GLY A 49 7.04 3.08 0.97
CA GLY A 49 7.87 1.91 0.70
C GLY A 49 8.91 1.61 1.78
N ARG A 50 8.78 2.20 2.98
CA ARG A 50 9.64 1.91 4.15
C ARG A 50 9.28 0.60 4.82
N GLN A 51 8.04 0.13 4.63
CA GLN A 51 7.55 -1.13 5.19
C GLN A 51 6.61 -1.81 4.18
N SER A 52 6.70 -3.14 4.08
CA SER A 52 5.80 -3.92 3.25
C SER A 52 4.43 -4.10 3.93
N PRO A 53 3.31 -3.86 3.23
CA PRO A 53 2.00 -4.30 3.70
C PRO A 53 1.89 -5.83 3.68
N PRO A 54 1.17 -6.46 4.62
CA PRO A 54 0.85 -7.88 4.54
C PRO A 54 0.09 -8.24 3.26
N LEU A 55 0.28 -9.45 2.75
CA LEU A 55 -0.36 -9.93 1.51
C LEU A 55 -1.89 -9.79 1.54
N HIS A 56 -2.52 -10.16 2.66
CA HIS A 56 -3.97 -10.08 2.81
C HIS A 56 -4.50 -8.64 2.65
N VAL A 57 -3.73 -7.63 3.07
CA VAL A 57 -4.09 -6.22 2.88
C VAL A 57 -4.03 -5.85 1.40
N LEU A 58 -3.00 -6.32 0.68
CA LEU A 58 -2.86 -6.05 -0.75
C LEU A 58 -4.03 -6.65 -1.56
N VAL A 59 -4.47 -7.85 -1.20
CA VAL A 59 -5.65 -8.51 -1.79
C VAL A 59 -6.92 -7.73 -1.43
N GLN A 60 -7.12 -7.39 -0.16
CA GLN A 60 -8.30 -6.66 0.32
C GLN A 60 -8.45 -5.28 -0.33
N LEU A 61 -7.34 -4.60 -0.64
CA LEU A 61 -7.33 -3.33 -1.34
C LEU A 61 -7.39 -3.47 -2.87
N SER A 62 -7.40 -4.71 -3.39
CA SER A 62 -7.33 -5.05 -4.82
C SER A 62 -6.11 -4.41 -5.50
N ILE A 63 -4.98 -4.37 -4.79
CA ILE A 63 -3.68 -3.93 -5.32
C ILE A 63 -3.05 -5.06 -6.14
N ILE A 64 -3.25 -6.29 -5.68
CA ILE A 64 -2.89 -7.51 -6.39
C ILE A 64 -4.16 -8.37 -6.55
N ASN A 65 -4.25 -9.07 -7.67
CA ASN A 65 -5.27 -10.08 -7.91
C ASN A 65 -4.59 -11.45 -7.86
N ILE A 66 -5.17 -12.36 -7.11
CA ILE A 66 -4.76 -13.77 -7.09
C ILE A 66 -5.94 -14.51 -7.75
N VAL A 67 -5.81 -14.73 -9.06
CA VAL A 67 -6.73 -15.53 -9.90
C VAL A 67 -5.97 -16.75 -10.39
#